data_AF-A0A2D5QN96-F1
#
_entry.id   AF-A0A2D5QN96-F1
#
_cell.length_a   1.000
_cell.length_b   1.000
_cell.length_c   1.000
_cell.angle_alpha   90.00
_cell.angle_beta   90.00
_cell.angle_gamma   90.00
#
_symmetry.space_group_name_H-M   'P 1'
#
loop_
_entity.id
_entity.type
_entity.pdbx_description
1 polymer ?
#
loop_
_entity_poly.entity_id
_entity_poly.type
_entity_poly.pdbx_seq_one_letter_code
_entity_poly.pdbx_strand_id
1 'polypeptide(L)'
;MNGVLRDGDGDEIKLVDPKNHSTAISKLTPQIKTPVRRKRNEKVTPPFLGRNVRLGATMSPVSRMRNGTDVRRKRPRRNLALSVTFRFPFRSRSTIARTTRLKAGLSQLYESILSEERRRGGTQAAAVTRTKNRMESLDVFTSSTISAQCAYTVAFPGNFISSDVLMYGLELWCPRQFIPYHYLGSPQAHAYCFNAVGPHENAAQHVALMQRRCLGYTEVIESGKCLTLPYNYPVGVHWMCVLAWKDTSTNPAGYLVQPRNSMSSLRRHDRRCIQDAKTFLKGLYEYAGVPAYALPKWSEAPTCVDVAEQASGEMACCLHTLGQAILAFHGTWRNQSFSEGFVHSIRLHLLDQMGVDGFNVRVSTRSNTTTAVGRTRYMNLRRKYFNQISRLEKTKECRLQYPSFMRYQIGDVIQFKCGKDRIRRMVTHIETYKDLKFMFHKETVRACLPHLRESDVNQAVSEYKSFFKRADLARGFVIFHLSPVSRDESSKKRLQFQETKPVSGVRKKVKLFNRR
;
A
#
# COMPACT_ATOMS: atom_id res chain seq x y z
N MET A 1 -29.13 -28.89 -26.37
CA MET A 1 -29.65 -28.28 -25.12
C MET A 1 -29.17 -26.84 -25.10
N ASN A 2 -30.06 -25.87 -25.36
CA ASN A 2 -29.71 -24.44 -25.45
C ASN A 2 -29.90 -23.79 -24.08
N GLY A 3 -28.80 -23.53 -23.36
CA GLY A 3 -28.81 -22.82 -22.08
C GLY A 3 -28.52 -21.33 -22.28
N VAL A 4 -29.42 -20.47 -21.80
CA VAL A 4 -29.24 -19.02 -21.76
C VAL A 4 -28.40 -18.66 -20.54
N LEU A 5 -27.28 -17.96 -20.73
CA LEU A 5 -26.47 -17.42 -19.64
C LEU A 5 -27.12 -16.14 -19.10
N ARG A 6 -27.41 -16.14 -17.80
CA ARG A 6 -27.93 -15.00 -17.05
C ARG A 6 -26.91 -14.55 -16.02
N ASP A 7 -26.87 -13.27 -15.73
CA ASP A 7 -25.99 -12.73 -14.68
C ASP A 7 -26.58 -12.90 -13.27
N GLY A 8 -25.88 -12.39 -12.27
CA GLY A 8 -26.24 -12.50 -10.85
C GLY A 8 -27.54 -11.76 -10.47
N ASP A 9 -28.05 -10.90 -11.34
CA ASP A 9 -29.33 -10.20 -11.18
C ASP A 9 -30.45 -10.85 -12.04
N GLY A 10 -30.12 -11.89 -12.81
CA GLY A 10 -31.07 -12.69 -13.59
C GLY A 10 -31.31 -12.20 -15.02
N ASP A 11 -30.53 -11.21 -15.48
CA ASP A 11 -30.66 -10.62 -16.81
C ASP A 11 -29.92 -11.44 -17.87
N GLU A 12 -30.53 -11.56 -19.06
CA GLU A 12 -30.01 -12.35 -20.17
C GLU A 12 -28.81 -11.66 -20.82
N ILE A 13 -27.66 -12.32 -20.79
CA ILE A 13 -26.41 -11.81 -21.36
C ILE A 13 -26.42 -12.04 -22.88
N LYS A 14 -26.68 -10.98 -23.65
CA LYS A 14 -26.53 -11.02 -25.11
C LYS A 14 -25.04 -11.00 -25.47
N LEU A 15 -24.51 -12.13 -25.92
CA LEU A 15 -23.18 -12.21 -26.55
C LEU A 15 -23.22 -11.50 -27.91
N VAL A 16 -22.41 -10.45 -28.09
CA VAL A 16 -22.22 -9.77 -29.37
C VAL A 16 -20.98 -10.35 -30.06
N ASP A 17 -21.14 -10.81 -31.30
CA ASP A 17 -20.08 -11.39 -32.14
C ASP A 17 -19.01 -10.33 -32.51
N PRO A 18 -17.71 -10.56 -32.24
CA PRO A 18 -16.64 -9.58 -32.48
C PRO A 18 -16.34 -9.31 -33.97
N LYS A 19 -16.98 -9.98 -34.93
CA LYS A 19 -16.58 -9.95 -36.35
C LYS A 19 -17.10 -8.77 -37.19
N ASN A 20 -17.89 -7.85 -36.64
CA ASN A 20 -18.58 -6.82 -37.46
C ASN A 20 -18.08 -5.35 -37.34
N HIS A 21 -16.86 -5.11 -36.85
CA HIS A 21 -16.27 -3.76 -36.89
C HIS A 21 -15.12 -3.65 -37.91
N SER A 22 -15.48 -3.72 -39.19
CA SER A 22 -14.61 -3.32 -40.31
C SER A 22 -15.46 -2.83 -41.48
N THR A 23 -16.06 -1.64 -41.33
CA THR A 23 -16.48 -0.75 -42.42
C THR A 23 -17.24 0.44 -41.83
N ALA A 24 -16.57 1.58 -41.61
CA ALA A 24 -17.16 2.94 -41.64
C ALA A 24 -16.21 3.98 -41.04
N ILE A 25 -15.00 4.14 -41.58
CA ILE A 25 -14.27 5.42 -41.49
C ILE A 25 -13.61 5.67 -42.85
N SER A 26 -14.42 6.04 -43.83
CA SER A 26 -13.96 6.79 -44.99
C SER A 26 -14.93 7.95 -45.19
N LYS A 27 -14.40 9.10 -45.61
CA LYS A 27 -15.06 10.41 -45.75
C LYS A 27 -15.04 11.25 -44.47
N LEU A 28 -13.98 12.04 -44.32
CA LEU A 28 -14.03 13.49 -44.06
C LEU A 28 -12.57 14.00 -43.96
N THR A 29 -11.99 14.36 -45.10
CA THR A 29 -10.74 15.13 -45.16
C THR A 29 -11.01 16.39 -45.98
N PRO A 30 -10.95 17.61 -45.42
CA PRO A 30 -11.04 18.82 -46.20
C PRO A 30 -9.72 19.09 -46.91
N GLN A 31 -9.80 19.36 -48.22
CA GLN A 31 -8.69 19.81 -49.05
C GLN A 31 -8.24 21.20 -48.61
N ILE A 32 -7.01 21.32 -48.10
CA ILE A 32 -6.32 22.60 -47.99
C ILE A 32 -5.29 22.65 -49.12
N LYS A 33 -5.53 23.54 -50.08
CA LYS A 33 -4.58 23.93 -51.14
C LYS A 33 -3.48 24.79 -50.52
N THR A 34 -2.22 24.39 -50.68
CA THR A 34 -1.05 25.26 -50.45
C THR A 34 -0.33 25.54 -51.76
N PRO A 35 0.05 26.82 -52.03
CA PRO A 35 0.66 27.20 -53.29
C PRO A 35 2.17 26.95 -53.32
N VAL A 36 2.64 26.60 -54.51
CA VAL A 36 4.04 26.51 -54.92
C VAL A 36 4.66 27.91 -54.98
N ARG A 37 5.76 28.17 -54.25
CA ARG A 37 6.77 29.16 -54.72
C ARG A 37 8.17 29.01 -54.10
N ARG A 38 9.10 28.69 -55.00
CA ARG A 38 10.50 29.12 -55.21
C ARG A 38 11.57 29.08 -54.09
N LYS A 39 12.64 28.38 -54.47
CA LYS A 39 14.03 28.34 -54.00
C LYS A 39 14.65 29.70 -53.69
N ARG A 40 15.48 29.75 -52.64
CA ARG A 40 16.78 30.45 -52.64
C ARG A 40 17.77 29.73 -51.71
N ASN A 41 19.00 29.66 -52.19
CA ASN A 41 20.18 29.00 -51.61
C ASN A 41 20.69 29.76 -50.39
N GLU A 42 21.25 29.05 -49.41
CA GLU A 42 22.40 29.54 -48.65
C GLU A 42 23.24 28.36 -48.13
N LYS A 43 24.55 28.46 -48.41
CA LYS A 43 25.62 27.52 -48.04
C LYS A 43 26.12 27.86 -46.64
N VAL A 44 26.33 26.88 -45.77
CA VAL A 44 27.40 26.94 -44.75
C VAL A 44 27.95 25.52 -44.48
N THR A 45 29.27 25.39 -44.62
CA THR A 45 30.13 24.21 -44.39
C THR A 45 30.55 24.10 -42.90
N PRO A 46 31.00 22.92 -42.42
CA PRO A 46 31.22 22.61 -40.99
C PRO A 46 32.68 22.85 -40.54
N PRO A 47 33.02 22.63 -39.26
CA PRO A 47 33.88 21.46 -39.00
C PRO A 47 33.70 20.74 -37.64
N PHE A 48 34.41 19.61 -37.62
CA PHE A 48 34.55 18.51 -36.67
C PHE A 48 35.66 18.74 -35.60
N LEU A 49 35.67 17.84 -34.60
CA LEU A 49 36.79 17.24 -33.83
C LEU A 49 37.42 17.93 -32.60
N GLY A 50 37.59 17.09 -31.56
CA GLY A 50 38.82 17.01 -30.73
C GLY A 50 38.70 17.54 -29.29
N ARG A 51 38.44 16.70 -28.28
CA ARG A 51 39.38 15.93 -27.42
C ARG A 51 40.17 16.73 -26.35
N ASN A 52 40.03 16.21 -25.12
CA ASN A 52 41.01 16.05 -24.03
C ASN A 52 41.66 17.27 -23.36
N VAL A 53 41.52 17.34 -22.03
CA VAL A 53 42.54 17.92 -21.13
C VAL A 53 42.79 16.95 -19.97
N ARG A 54 44.09 16.65 -19.76
CA ARG A 54 44.68 15.87 -18.67
C ARG A 54 45.36 16.83 -17.68
N LEU A 55 45.29 16.47 -16.40
CA LEU A 55 46.29 16.52 -15.31
C LEU A 55 47.28 17.71 -15.21
N GLY A 56 47.37 18.27 -14.01
CA GLY A 56 48.55 19.01 -13.54
C GLY A 56 48.39 19.50 -12.09
N ALA A 57 49.14 18.89 -11.17
CA ALA A 57 49.26 19.27 -9.76
C ALA A 57 50.29 20.40 -9.57
N THR A 58 50.21 21.16 -8.46
CA THR A 58 51.36 21.57 -7.62
C THR A 58 50.90 22.21 -6.31
N MET A 59 51.72 22.03 -5.27
CA MET A 59 51.53 22.48 -3.89
C MET A 59 52.31 23.77 -3.55
N SER A 60 51.85 24.43 -2.48
CA SER A 60 52.61 25.24 -1.48
C SER A 60 53.01 26.68 -1.84
N PRO A 61 53.40 27.54 -0.86
CA PRO A 61 52.78 27.78 0.46
C PRO A 61 52.69 29.28 0.84
N VAL A 62 51.91 29.56 1.89
CA VAL A 62 52.04 30.60 2.95
C VAL A 62 52.80 31.90 2.61
N SER A 63 52.08 33.02 2.64
CA SER A 63 52.65 34.30 3.09
C SER A 63 51.65 35.08 3.95
N ARG A 64 52.19 35.67 5.03
CA ARG A 64 51.54 36.46 6.07
C ARG A 64 51.04 37.79 5.49
N MET A 65 49.83 38.21 5.87
CA MET A 65 49.58 39.62 6.23
C MET A 65 48.63 39.69 7.43
N ARG A 66 49.11 40.38 8.47
CA ARG A 66 48.31 40.98 9.54
C ARG A 66 47.52 42.15 8.94
N ASN A 67 46.28 42.33 9.37
CA ASN A 67 45.83 43.60 9.94
C ASN A 67 44.49 43.39 10.66
N GLY A 68 44.46 43.85 11.91
CA GLY A 68 43.34 43.68 12.81
C GLY A 68 42.18 44.60 12.50
N THR A 69 40.98 44.16 12.88
CA THR A 69 39.89 45.03 13.31
C THR A 69 38.98 44.26 14.28
N ASP A 70 38.65 44.96 15.36
CA ASP A 70 37.69 44.73 16.43
C ASP A 70 36.81 43.47 16.45
N VAL A 71 37.07 42.63 17.46
CA VAL A 71 36.18 41.55 17.89
C VAL A 71 35.19 42.08 18.94
N ARG A 72 33.98 42.44 18.51
CA ARG A 72 32.80 42.46 19.38
C ARG A 72 32.45 41.01 19.76
N ARG A 73 32.67 40.66 21.03
CA ARG A 73 32.30 39.37 21.65
C ARG A 73 30.82 39.04 21.43
N LYS A 74 30.49 38.18 20.46
CA LYS A 74 29.22 37.42 20.43
C LYS A 74 29.45 36.08 21.14
N ARG A 75 28.71 35.87 22.24
CA ARG A 75 28.68 34.59 22.96
C ARG A 75 28.25 33.45 22.01
N PRO A 76 28.89 32.27 22.05
CA PRO A 76 28.46 31.14 21.25
C PRO A 76 27.10 30.65 21.75
N ARG A 77 26.14 30.55 20.83
CA ARG A 77 24.89 29.83 21.07
C ARG A 77 25.23 28.36 21.30
N ARG A 78 24.97 27.87 22.52
CA ARG A 78 24.95 26.44 22.82
C ARG A 78 23.93 25.79 21.88
N ASN A 79 24.40 24.96 20.95
CA ASN A 79 23.55 24.01 20.25
C ASN A 79 23.05 23.00 21.28
N LEU A 80 21.84 23.22 21.80
CA LEU A 80 21.08 22.21 22.51
C LEU A 80 20.68 21.15 21.48
N ALA A 81 21.49 20.10 21.37
CA ALA A 81 21.08 18.87 20.73
C ALA A 81 19.92 18.29 21.56
N LEU A 82 18.70 18.42 21.05
CA LEU A 82 17.52 17.74 21.57
C LEU A 82 17.69 16.24 21.32
N SER A 83 18.25 15.51 22.28
CA SER A 83 18.16 14.05 22.29
C SER A 83 16.75 13.67 22.71
N VAL A 84 15.91 13.28 21.75
CA VAL A 84 14.60 12.69 22.06
C VAL A 84 14.82 11.22 22.37
N THR A 85 14.92 10.89 23.65
CA THR A 85 14.99 9.50 24.12
C THR A 85 13.57 8.94 24.19
N PHE A 86 13.18 8.12 23.22
CA PHE A 86 11.92 7.36 23.29
C PHE A 86 12.10 6.15 24.21
N ARG A 87 11.42 6.15 25.36
CA ARG A 87 11.29 4.95 26.19
C ARG A 87 10.10 4.14 25.70
N PHE A 88 10.39 2.99 25.08
CA PHE A 88 9.39 1.99 24.72
C PHE A 88 9.25 0.98 25.86
N PRO A 89 8.03 0.70 26.36
CA PRO A 89 7.84 -0.39 27.31
C PRO A 89 7.89 -1.72 26.54
N PHE A 90 9.07 -2.32 26.42
CA PHE A 90 9.19 -3.65 25.85
C PHE A 90 9.01 -4.74 26.91
N ARG A 91 8.17 -5.72 26.54
CA ARG A 91 7.95 -7.05 27.15
C ARG A 91 7.13 -7.08 28.45
N SER A 92 5.81 -7.06 28.28
CA SER A 92 4.89 -7.69 29.22
C SER A 92 4.94 -9.22 29.04
N ARG A 93 4.95 -9.98 30.15
CA ARG A 93 4.79 -11.45 30.17
C ARG A 93 3.50 -11.90 29.45
N SER A 94 2.52 -11.01 29.24
CA SER A 94 1.31 -11.29 28.48
C SER A 94 1.55 -11.55 26.99
N THR A 95 2.56 -10.92 26.38
CA THR A 95 2.84 -11.05 24.93
C THR A 95 3.42 -12.43 24.59
N ILE A 96 4.21 -13.01 25.49
CA ILE A 96 4.72 -14.39 25.37
C ILE A 96 3.56 -15.38 25.48
N ALA A 97 2.69 -15.23 26.49
CA ALA A 97 1.53 -16.12 26.64
C ALA A 97 0.54 -16.03 25.46
N ARG A 98 0.42 -14.85 24.82
CA ARG A 98 -0.46 -14.62 23.67
C ARG A 98 0.11 -15.18 22.38
N THR A 99 1.41 -15.02 22.14
CA THR A 99 2.10 -15.64 20.99
C THR A 99 2.11 -17.17 21.11
N THR A 100 2.23 -17.72 22.31
CA THR A 100 2.05 -19.17 22.53
C THR A 100 0.63 -19.64 22.20
N ARG A 101 -0.41 -18.87 22.59
CA ARG A 101 -1.82 -19.19 22.24
C ARG A 101 -2.10 -19.03 20.75
N LEU A 102 -1.50 -18.06 20.08
CA LEU A 102 -1.68 -17.82 18.64
C LEU A 102 -0.95 -18.89 17.80
N LYS A 103 0.26 -19.31 18.22
CA LYS A 103 0.95 -20.48 17.66
C LYS A 103 0.15 -21.76 17.89
N ALA A 104 -0.49 -21.93 19.05
CA ALA A 104 -1.38 -23.06 19.31
C ALA A 104 -2.65 -23.02 18.44
N GLY A 105 -3.25 -21.84 18.24
CA GLY A 105 -4.42 -21.65 17.39
C GLY A 105 -4.14 -21.88 15.90
N LEU A 106 -2.99 -21.40 15.40
CA LEU A 106 -2.54 -21.69 14.04
C LEU A 106 -2.14 -23.16 13.86
N SER A 107 -1.56 -23.79 14.88
CA SER A 107 -1.31 -25.24 14.85
C SER A 107 -2.62 -26.03 14.84
N GLN A 108 -3.65 -25.61 15.58
CA GLN A 108 -4.98 -26.24 15.54
C GLN A 108 -5.69 -26.04 14.20
N LEU A 109 -5.61 -24.84 13.61
CA LEU A 109 -6.17 -24.57 12.28
C LEU A 109 -5.45 -25.40 11.19
N TYR A 110 -4.13 -25.50 11.30
CA TYR A 110 -3.31 -26.33 10.40
C TYR A 110 -3.62 -27.82 10.56
N GLU A 111 -3.73 -28.33 11.79
CA GLU A 111 -4.15 -29.72 12.03
C GLU A 111 -5.59 -29.99 11.58
N SER A 112 -6.50 -29.00 11.69
CA SER A 112 -7.86 -29.11 11.16
C SER A 112 -7.85 -29.26 9.63
N ILE A 113 -7.08 -28.43 8.93
CA ILE A 113 -6.92 -28.50 7.46
C ILE A 113 -6.28 -29.83 7.05
N LEU A 114 -5.24 -30.27 7.77
CA LEU A 114 -4.61 -31.57 7.52
C LEU A 114 -5.54 -32.75 7.82
N SER A 115 -6.40 -32.66 8.83
CA SER A 115 -7.38 -33.70 9.14
C SER A 115 -8.43 -33.84 8.05
N GLU A 116 -8.84 -32.72 7.45
CA GLU A 116 -9.78 -32.66 6.34
C GLU A 116 -9.16 -33.24 5.05
N GLU A 117 -7.89 -32.96 4.80
CA GLU A 117 -7.14 -33.55 3.68
C GLU A 117 -6.82 -35.04 3.88
N ARG A 118 -6.61 -35.49 5.13
CA ARG A 118 -6.52 -36.94 5.45
C ARG A 118 -7.85 -37.67 5.21
N ARG A 119 -8.99 -37.03 5.51
CA ARG A 119 -10.33 -37.57 5.18
C ARG A 119 -10.56 -37.70 3.67
N ARG A 120 -9.88 -36.88 2.86
CA ARG A 120 -9.96 -36.91 1.38
C ARG A 120 -9.07 -37.99 0.75
N GLY A 121 -8.43 -38.86 1.53
CA GLY A 121 -7.77 -40.07 1.03
C GLY A 121 -6.44 -39.86 0.29
N GLY A 122 -5.79 -38.70 0.44
CA GLY A 122 -4.49 -38.43 -0.19
C GLY A 122 -3.32 -39.02 0.58
N THR A 123 -2.46 -39.80 -0.10
CA THR A 123 -1.20 -40.39 0.39
C THR A 123 -0.10 -39.40 0.81
N GLN A 124 -0.45 -38.14 1.12
CA GLN A 124 0.49 -37.04 1.38
C GLN A 124 0.90 -36.86 2.86
N ALA A 125 0.28 -37.54 3.82
CA ALA A 125 0.57 -37.36 5.25
C ALA A 125 2.03 -37.66 5.66
N ALA A 126 2.69 -38.61 4.96
CA ALA A 126 4.10 -38.95 5.20
C ALA A 126 5.08 -37.90 4.60
N ALA A 127 4.69 -37.23 3.51
CA ALA A 127 5.47 -36.16 2.89
C ALA A 127 5.47 -34.87 3.75
N VAL A 128 4.34 -34.58 4.41
CA VAL A 128 4.19 -33.44 5.33
C VAL A 128 5.07 -33.61 6.59
N THR A 129 5.12 -34.82 7.16
CA THR A 129 5.95 -35.11 8.35
C THR A 129 7.46 -35.04 8.05
N ARG A 130 7.91 -35.50 6.87
CA ARG A 130 9.30 -35.31 6.41
C ARG A 130 9.64 -33.83 6.14
N THR A 131 8.66 -33.02 5.73
CA THR A 131 8.87 -31.59 5.49
C THR A 131 9.02 -30.83 6.81
N LYS A 132 8.27 -31.20 7.85
CA LYS A 132 8.38 -30.63 9.21
C LYS A 132 9.77 -30.86 9.82
N ASN A 133 10.30 -32.07 9.79
CA ASN A 133 11.64 -32.37 10.34
C ASN A 133 12.78 -31.74 9.51
N ARG A 134 12.52 -31.38 8.25
CA ARG A 134 13.46 -30.67 7.37
C ARG A 134 13.39 -29.14 7.55
N MET A 135 12.33 -28.62 8.17
CA MET A 135 12.19 -27.19 8.51
C MET A 135 13.01 -26.79 9.73
N GLU A 136 13.22 -27.70 10.68
CA GLU A 136 14.02 -27.43 11.90
C GLU A 136 15.54 -27.35 11.62
N SER A 137 16.01 -27.84 10.46
CA SER A 137 17.44 -27.83 10.09
C SER A 137 17.85 -26.68 9.16
N LEU A 138 17.00 -25.67 8.96
CA LEU A 138 17.23 -24.54 8.04
C LEU A 138 17.11 -23.18 8.77
N ASP A 139 17.51 -23.15 10.05
CA ASP A 139 17.71 -21.94 10.85
C ASP A 139 18.90 -21.13 10.33
N VAL A 140 18.67 -20.21 9.38
CA VAL A 140 19.68 -19.18 9.02
C VAL A 140 19.08 -17.77 8.89
N PHE A 141 17.76 -17.57 8.96
CA PHE A 141 17.18 -16.20 8.88
C PHE A 141 16.12 -15.86 9.94
N THR A 142 15.78 -16.80 10.82
CA THR A 142 14.66 -16.68 11.78
C THR A 142 14.88 -15.72 12.96
N SER A 143 15.95 -14.90 12.96
CA SER A 143 16.24 -13.95 14.06
C SER A 143 16.51 -12.51 13.64
N SER A 144 16.11 -12.09 12.43
CA SER A 144 16.16 -10.66 12.11
C SER A 144 15.16 -9.91 13.00
N THR A 145 15.65 -9.39 14.12
CA THR A 145 14.87 -8.52 14.98
C THR A 145 14.54 -7.27 14.18
N ILE A 146 13.29 -7.15 13.73
CA ILE A 146 12.77 -5.94 13.09
C ILE A 146 13.01 -4.77 14.05
N SER A 147 13.76 -3.77 13.59
CA SER A 147 14.04 -2.60 14.40
C SER A 147 12.77 -1.74 14.59
N ALA A 148 12.72 -0.95 15.67
CA ALA A 148 11.64 0.01 15.87
C ALA A 148 11.51 1.01 14.70
N GLN A 149 12.62 1.32 14.02
CA GLN A 149 12.63 2.15 12.83
C GLN A 149 11.91 1.50 11.65
N CYS A 150 12.05 0.18 11.49
CA CYS A 150 11.32 -0.59 10.47
C CYS A 150 9.82 -0.64 10.77
N ALA A 151 9.43 -0.85 12.03
CA ALA A 151 8.03 -0.73 12.43
C ALA A 151 7.47 0.67 12.14
N TYR A 152 8.24 1.73 12.39
CA TYR A 152 7.86 3.11 12.10
C TYR A 152 7.63 3.34 10.60
N THR A 153 8.52 2.85 9.71
CA THR A 153 8.35 3.06 8.26
C THR A 153 7.11 2.35 7.72
N VAL A 154 6.73 1.20 8.28
CA VAL A 154 5.46 0.52 7.96
C VAL A 154 4.26 1.29 8.51
N ALA A 155 4.37 1.81 9.73
CA ALA A 155 3.25 2.45 10.42
C ALA A 155 2.79 3.74 9.74
N PHE A 156 3.70 4.52 9.17
CA PHE A 156 3.39 5.84 8.63
C PHE A 156 3.45 5.87 7.09
N PRO A 157 2.30 6.03 6.39
CA PRO A 157 2.27 6.20 4.93
C PRO A 157 3.16 7.35 4.46
N GLY A 158 3.75 7.19 3.27
CA GLY A 158 4.69 8.16 2.69
C GLY A 158 6.16 7.92 3.07
N ASN A 159 6.45 7.05 4.04
CA ASN A 159 7.81 6.63 4.31
C ASN A 159 8.24 5.49 3.37
N PHE A 160 9.50 5.53 2.93
CA PHE A 160 10.10 4.41 2.21
C PHE A 160 10.30 3.23 3.17
N ILE A 161 9.70 2.08 2.82
CA ILE A 161 9.80 0.86 3.61
C ILE A 161 11.11 0.16 3.26
N SER A 162 11.88 -0.21 4.28
CA SER A 162 13.22 -0.79 4.13
C SER A 162 13.17 -2.22 3.58
N SER A 163 14.34 -2.70 3.16
CA SER A 163 14.54 -4.09 2.75
C SER A 163 14.24 -5.08 3.85
N ASP A 164 14.58 -4.76 5.10
CA ASP A 164 14.39 -5.66 6.24
C ASP A 164 12.91 -5.99 6.44
N VAL A 165 12.03 -4.99 6.28
CA VAL A 165 10.58 -5.20 6.34
C VAL A 165 10.12 -6.08 5.19
N LEU A 166 10.61 -5.83 3.97
CA LEU A 166 10.23 -6.64 2.81
C LEU A 166 10.63 -8.10 3.02
N MET A 167 11.86 -8.35 3.46
CA MET A 167 12.37 -9.70 3.71
C MET A 167 11.56 -10.39 4.80
N TYR A 168 11.30 -9.70 5.92
CA TYR A 168 10.46 -10.22 6.99
C TYR A 168 9.05 -10.60 6.51
N GLY A 169 8.42 -9.75 5.68
CA GLY A 169 7.14 -10.09 5.08
C GLY A 169 7.22 -11.30 4.14
N LEU A 170 8.23 -11.36 3.27
CA LEU A 170 8.41 -12.48 2.35
C LEU A 170 8.67 -13.80 3.09
N GLU A 171 9.44 -13.77 4.18
CA GLU A 171 9.67 -14.93 5.05
C GLU A 171 8.39 -15.38 5.77
N LEU A 172 7.59 -14.42 6.23
CA LEU A 172 6.34 -14.69 6.93
C LEU A 172 5.30 -15.35 6.02
N TRP A 173 5.12 -14.86 4.79
CA TRP A 173 4.01 -15.26 3.93
C TRP A 173 4.38 -16.18 2.77
N CYS A 174 5.60 -16.04 2.25
CA CYS A 174 6.01 -16.69 1.00
C CYS A 174 7.24 -17.57 1.21
N PRO A 175 7.32 -18.41 2.26
CA PRO A 175 8.53 -19.13 2.58
C PRO A 175 8.96 -19.97 1.39
N ARG A 176 10.23 -19.83 0.99
CA ARG A 176 10.90 -20.55 -0.11
C ARG A 176 10.45 -20.19 -1.54
N GLN A 177 9.51 -19.25 -1.72
CA GLN A 177 9.07 -18.80 -3.05
C GLN A 177 9.57 -17.38 -3.40
N PHE A 178 10.66 -16.95 -2.77
CA PHE A 178 11.33 -15.70 -3.12
C PHE A 178 12.84 -15.84 -3.08
N ILE A 179 13.51 -14.97 -3.84
CA ILE A 179 14.96 -14.76 -3.76
C ILE A 179 15.20 -13.55 -2.87
N PRO A 180 16.03 -13.65 -1.82
CA PRO A 180 16.41 -12.49 -1.02
C PRO A 180 17.00 -11.36 -1.87
N TYR A 181 16.58 -10.11 -1.62
CA TYR A 181 16.92 -8.98 -2.48
C TYR A 181 18.43 -8.70 -2.56
N HIS A 182 19.20 -9.03 -1.51
CA HIS A 182 20.65 -8.82 -1.48
C HIS A 182 21.40 -9.73 -2.46
N TYR A 183 20.72 -10.72 -3.02
CA TYR A 183 21.23 -11.52 -4.14
C TYR A 183 20.99 -10.88 -5.50
N LEU A 184 20.24 -9.77 -5.54
CA LEU A 184 19.75 -9.13 -6.75
C LEU A 184 20.31 -7.69 -6.86
N GLY A 185 20.39 -7.18 -8.09
CA GLY A 185 20.57 -5.74 -8.33
C GLY A 185 22.00 -5.23 -8.52
N SER A 186 23.04 -6.08 -8.39
CA SER A 186 24.37 -5.74 -8.89
C SER A 186 25.14 -6.97 -9.38
N PRO A 187 26.04 -6.82 -10.39
CA PRO A 187 26.95 -7.89 -10.78
C PRO A 187 27.79 -8.41 -9.61
N GLN A 188 28.09 -7.53 -8.63
CA GLN A 188 28.80 -7.91 -7.41
C GLN A 188 27.94 -8.77 -6.49
N ALA A 189 26.63 -8.51 -6.39
CA ALA A 189 25.70 -9.36 -5.65
C ALA A 189 25.60 -10.75 -6.31
N HIS A 190 25.55 -10.82 -7.63
CA HIS A 190 25.59 -12.10 -8.36
C HIS A 190 26.91 -12.84 -8.11
N ALA A 191 28.05 -12.14 -8.25
CA ALA A 191 29.36 -12.71 -7.93
C ALA A 191 29.44 -13.14 -6.45
N TYR A 192 28.79 -12.43 -5.53
CA TYR A 192 28.76 -12.83 -4.13
C TYR A 192 27.95 -14.12 -3.91
N CYS A 193 26.82 -14.27 -4.61
CA CYS A 193 26.00 -15.49 -4.53
C CYS A 193 26.70 -16.73 -5.04
N PHE A 194 27.47 -16.59 -6.13
CA PHE A 194 28.00 -17.73 -6.87
C PHE A 194 29.52 -17.92 -6.71
N ASN A 195 30.27 -16.85 -6.39
CA ASN A 195 31.75 -16.83 -6.41
C ASN A 195 32.40 -16.43 -5.07
N ALA A 196 31.68 -15.93 -4.05
CA ALA A 196 32.35 -15.43 -2.84
C ALA A 196 32.77 -16.55 -1.88
N VAL A 197 34.02 -16.97 -2.06
CA VAL A 197 34.92 -17.32 -0.96
C VAL A 197 35.28 -16.03 -0.24
N GLY A 198 34.45 -15.61 0.72
CA GLY A 198 34.91 -14.61 1.70
C GLY A 198 36.13 -15.17 2.47
N PRO A 199 37.02 -14.33 3.02
CA PRO A 199 38.17 -14.77 3.82
C PRO A 199 37.81 -15.45 5.15
N HIS A 200 36.52 -15.73 5.40
CA HIS A 200 36.05 -16.37 6.62
C HIS A 200 35.93 -17.88 6.44
N GLU A 201 36.23 -18.59 7.52
CA GLU A 201 36.40 -20.02 7.58
C GLU A 201 35.19 -20.78 7.01
N ASN A 202 35.49 -21.72 6.10
CA ASN A 202 34.61 -22.72 5.49
C ASN A 202 33.85 -22.35 4.20
N ALA A 203 34.60 -21.88 3.19
CA ALA A 203 34.15 -21.73 1.80
C ALA A 203 33.32 -22.92 1.27
N ALA A 204 33.72 -24.15 1.58
CA ALA A 204 33.03 -25.36 1.18
C ALA A 204 31.60 -25.45 1.76
N GLN A 205 31.42 -25.06 3.03
CA GLN A 205 30.10 -25.02 3.66
C GLN A 205 29.21 -23.94 3.03
N HIS A 206 29.78 -22.77 2.72
CA HIS A 206 29.05 -21.71 2.04
C HIS A 206 28.58 -22.14 0.64
N VAL A 207 29.48 -22.73 -0.16
CA VAL A 207 29.17 -23.30 -1.47
C VAL A 207 28.07 -24.36 -1.36
N ALA A 208 28.20 -25.32 -0.44
CA ALA A 208 27.20 -26.36 -0.24
C ALA A 208 25.82 -25.80 0.18
N LEU A 209 25.80 -24.78 1.05
CA LEU A 209 24.57 -24.09 1.44
C LEU A 209 23.93 -23.36 0.25
N MET A 210 24.73 -22.66 -0.56
CA MET A 210 24.25 -21.96 -1.74
C MET A 210 23.75 -22.93 -2.82
N GLN A 211 24.44 -24.04 -3.06
CA GLN A 211 23.97 -25.10 -3.95
C GLN A 211 22.61 -25.64 -3.51
N ARG A 212 22.46 -25.95 -2.21
CA ARG A 212 21.18 -26.41 -1.64
C ARG A 212 20.06 -25.38 -1.83
N ARG A 213 20.35 -24.09 -1.68
CA ARG A 213 19.39 -23.01 -1.92
C ARG A 213 19.01 -22.90 -3.39
N CYS A 214 19.99 -22.91 -4.30
CA CYS A 214 19.77 -22.86 -5.74
C CYS A 214 18.89 -24.02 -6.20
N LEU A 215 19.19 -25.25 -5.75
CA LEU A 215 18.35 -26.42 -6.00
C LEU A 215 16.92 -26.22 -5.48
N GLY A 216 16.75 -25.68 -4.27
CA GLY A 216 15.42 -25.38 -3.74
C GLY A 216 14.63 -24.38 -4.60
N TYR A 217 15.29 -23.38 -5.20
CA TYR A 217 14.64 -22.41 -6.08
C TYR A 217 14.32 -22.98 -7.46
N THR A 218 15.21 -23.79 -8.04
CA THR A 218 14.93 -24.47 -9.30
C THR A 218 13.79 -25.48 -9.12
N GLU A 219 13.74 -26.24 -8.02
CA GLU A 219 12.61 -27.12 -7.68
C GLU A 219 11.26 -26.37 -7.66
N VAL A 220 11.22 -25.15 -7.11
CA VAL A 220 10.01 -24.32 -7.12
C VAL A 220 9.58 -24.01 -8.56
N ILE A 221 10.50 -23.54 -9.40
CA ILE A 221 10.21 -23.21 -10.81
C ILE A 221 9.78 -24.47 -11.59
N GLU A 222 10.51 -25.57 -11.44
CA GLU A 222 10.24 -26.84 -12.12
C GLU A 222 8.88 -27.44 -11.73
N SER A 223 8.41 -27.17 -10.51
CA SER A 223 7.06 -27.55 -10.06
C SER A 223 5.92 -26.73 -10.68
N GLY A 224 6.23 -25.75 -11.54
CA GLY A 224 5.26 -24.83 -12.14
C GLY A 224 4.83 -23.69 -11.21
N LYS A 225 5.41 -23.59 -10.01
CA LYS A 225 5.18 -22.48 -9.08
C LYS A 225 5.95 -21.24 -9.52
N CYS A 226 5.50 -20.09 -9.03
CA CYS A 226 6.13 -18.82 -9.31
C CYS A 226 7.19 -18.50 -8.23
N LEU A 227 8.39 -18.16 -8.70
CA LEU A 227 9.44 -17.60 -7.87
C LEU A 227 9.38 -16.07 -7.96
N THR A 228 9.45 -15.39 -6.80
CA THR A 228 9.43 -13.92 -6.73
C THR A 228 10.83 -13.36 -6.53
N LEU A 229 11.23 -12.40 -7.37
CA LEU A 229 12.52 -11.72 -7.31
C LEU A 229 12.30 -10.23 -7.00
N PRO A 230 12.39 -9.78 -5.74
CA PRO A 230 12.23 -8.38 -5.37
C PRO A 230 13.47 -7.54 -5.74
N TYR A 231 13.26 -6.43 -6.45
CA TYR A 231 14.27 -5.47 -6.84
C TYR A 231 14.04 -4.11 -6.18
N ASN A 232 15.11 -3.54 -5.62
CA ASN A 232 15.14 -2.14 -5.19
C ASN A 232 15.83 -1.32 -6.28
N TYR A 233 15.06 -0.78 -7.22
CA TYR A 233 15.62 -0.10 -8.39
C TYR A 233 14.79 1.13 -8.82
N PRO A 234 15.41 2.33 -8.90
CA PRO A 234 16.77 2.64 -8.45
C PRO A 234 16.96 2.37 -6.95
N VAL A 235 18.19 2.03 -6.55
CA VAL A 235 18.50 1.62 -5.17
C VAL A 235 18.09 2.71 -4.17
N GLY A 236 17.31 2.30 -3.16
CA GLY A 236 16.80 3.17 -2.10
C GLY A 236 15.62 4.05 -2.51
N VAL A 237 15.07 3.87 -3.71
CA VAL A 237 14.02 4.74 -4.25
C VAL A 237 12.71 3.99 -4.47
N HIS A 238 12.77 2.78 -5.03
CA HIS A 238 11.55 2.08 -5.47
C HIS A 238 11.70 0.57 -5.41
N TRP A 239 10.64 -0.09 -4.97
CA TRP A 239 10.52 -1.54 -4.97
C TRP A 239 9.64 -2.01 -6.12
N MET A 240 10.10 -3.03 -6.82
CA MET A 240 9.32 -3.81 -7.76
C MET A 240 9.67 -5.29 -7.62
N CYS A 241 8.94 -6.19 -8.26
CA CYS A 241 9.40 -7.57 -8.42
C CYS A 241 9.41 -8.03 -9.86
N VAL A 242 10.19 -9.06 -10.11
CA VAL A 242 10.09 -9.91 -11.30
C VAL A 242 9.57 -11.26 -10.84
N LEU A 243 8.51 -11.72 -11.49
CA LEU A 243 7.96 -13.06 -11.32
C LEU A 243 8.62 -13.99 -12.33
N ALA A 244 9.01 -15.19 -11.91
CA ALA A 244 9.63 -16.19 -12.77
C ALA A 244 8.97 -17.56 -12.58
N TRP A 245 8.60 -18.22 -13.68
CA TRP A 245 7.95 -19.54 -13.61
C TRP A 245 8.18 -20.36 -14.89
N LYS A 246 7.94 -21.66 -14.79
CA LYS A 246 7.86 -22.58 -15.93
C LYS A 246 6.40 -22.68 -16.40
N ASP A 247 6.16 -22.35 -17.65
CA ASP A 247 4.85 -22.46 -18.29
C ASP A 247 4.68 -23.81 -18.98
N THR A 248 3.95 -24.70 -18.34
CA THR A 248 3.71 -26.06 -18.83
C THR A 248 2.58 -26.15 -19.87
N SER A 249 1.89 -25.03 -20.16
CA SER A 249 0.86 -24.99 -21.21
C SER A 249 1.41 -24.97 -22.63
N THR A 250 2.70 -24.67 -22.82
CA THR A 250 3.35 -24.73 -24.13
C THR A 250 4.12 -26.05 -24.28
N ASN A 251 4.26 -26.54 -25.52
CA ASN A 251 5.13 -27.66 -25.84
C ASN A 251 6.19 -27.22 -26.87
N PRO A 252 7.49 -27.12 -26.50
CA PRO A 252 8.05 -27.39 -25.17
C PRO A 252 7.61 -26.36 -24.11
N ALA A 253 7.71 -26.73 -22.84
CA ALA A 253 7.41 -25.83 -21.72
C ALA A 253 8.29 -24.58 -21.80
N GLY A 254 7.67 -23.40 -21.75
CA GLY A 254 8.35 -22.11 -21.78
C GLY A 254 8.85 -21.72 -20.39
N TYR A 255 9.93 -20.96 -20.31
CA TYR A 255 10.35 -20.33 -19.05
C TYR A 255 10.13 -18.84 -19.17
N LEU A 256 9.30 -18.30 -18.29
CA LEU A 256 8.77 -16.96 -18.42
C LEU A 256 9.20 -16.09 -17.24
N VAL A 257 9.49 -14.82 -17.55
CA VAL A 257 9.69 -13.75 -16.57
C VAL A 257 8.75 -12.59 -16.84
N GLN A 258 8.26 -11.94 -15.79
CA GLN A 258 7.35 -10.81 -15.90
C GLN A 258 7.62 -9.76 -14.83
N PRO A 259 7.81 -8.47 -15.17
CA PRO A 259 7.94 -7.42 -14.19
C PRO A 259 6.58 -7.08 -13.57
N ARG A 260 6.57 -6.75 -12.29
CA ARG A 260 5.42 -6.20 -11.57
C ARG A 260 5.85 -4.90 -10.89
N ASN A 261 5.44 -3.79 -11.50
CA ASN A 261 5.85 -2.46 -11.10
C ASN A 261 4.62 -1.58 -10.83
N SER A 262 4.40 -1.24 -9.57
CA SER A 262 3.27 -0.41 -9.13
C SER A 262 3.45 1.09 -9.37
N MET A 263 4.58 1.53 -9.95
CA MET A 263 4.86 2.93 -10.23
C MET A 263 5.08 3.16 -11.73
N SER A 264 4.07 3.68 -12.42
CA SER A 264 4.09 3.89 -13.87
C SER A 264 5.31 4.70 -14.35
N SER A 265 5.68 5.74 -13.60
CA SER A 265 6.81 6.63 -13.91
C SER A 265 8.18 5.94 -13.88
N LEU A 266 8.28 4.75 -13.28
CA LEU A 266 9.52 3.97 -13.18
C LEU A 266 9.53 2.72 -14.07
N ARG A 267 8.49 2.48 -14.88
CA ARG A 267 8.41 1.32 -15.80
C ARG A 267 9.55 1.24 -16.83
N ARG A 268 10.23 2.36 -17.11
CA ARG A 268 11.45 2.38 -17.94
C ARG A 268 12.56 1.47 -17.39
N HIS A 269 12.49 1.09 -16.12
CA HIS A 269 13.45 0.21 -15.47
C HIS A 269 13.08 -1.28 -15.54
N ASP A 270 11.88 -1.62 -16.02
CA ASP A 270 11.39 -3.00 -16.07
C ASP A 270 12.29 -3.89 -16.93
N ARG A 271 12.66 -3.43 -18.13
CA ARG A 271 13.56 -4.17 -19.04
C ARG A 271 14.90 -4.51 -18.41
N ARG A 272 15.47 -3.60 -17.62
CA ARG A 272 16.73 -3.84 -16.93
C ARG A 272 16.57 -4.91 -15.85
N CYS A 273 15.53 -4.78 -15.01
CA CYS A 273 15.28 -5.75 -13.94
C CYS A 273 14.96 -7.15 -14.50
N ILE A 274 14.27 -7.23 -15.63
CA ILE A 274 14.04 -8.48 -16.38
C ILE A 274 15.37 -9.09 -16.82
N GLN A 275 16.26 -8.29 -17.44
CA GLN A 275 17.54 -8.80 -17.93
C GLN A 275 18.43 -9.29 -16.79
N ASP A 276 18.45 -8.55 -15.67
CA ASP A 276 19.15 -8.93 -14.46
C ASP A 276 18.57 -10.25 -13.89
N ALA A 277 17.24 -10.38 -13.87
CA ALA A 277 16.56 -11.60 -13.43
C ALA A 277 16.89 -12.81 -14.32
N LYS A 278 16.84 -12.66 -15.66
CA LYS A 278 17.22 -13.73 -16.60
C LYS A 278 18.65 -14.20 -16.37
N THR A 279 19.57 -13.26 -16.15
CA THR A 279 20.98 -13.56 -15.89
C THR A 279 21.14 -14.32 -14.58
N PHE A 280 20.47 -13.86 -13.52
CA PHE A 280 20.48 -14.52 -12.21
C PHE A 280 19.89 -15.94 -12.27
N LEU A 281 18.72 -16.09 -12.90
CA LEU A 281 18.03 -17.37 -13.06
C LEU A 281 18.85 -18.37 -13.87
N LYS A 282 19.55 -17.92 -14.92
CA LYS A 282 20.51 -18.77 -15.64
C LYS A 282 21.61 -19.28 -14.70
N GLY A 283 22.20 -18.39 -13.90
CA GLY A 283 23.21 -18.75 -12.90
C GLY A 283 22.70 -19.74 -11.85
N LEU A 284 21.44 -19.62 -11.41
CA LEU A 284 20.82 -20.60 -10.50
C LEU A 284 20.82 -22.02 -11.08
N TYR A 285 20.46 -22.17 -12.37
CA TYR A 285 20.41 -23.47 -13.04
C TYR A 285 21.82 -24.04 -13.30
N GLU A 286 22.76 -23.19 -13.70
CA GLU A 286 24.17 -23.58 -13.84
C GLU A 286 24.72 -24.10 -12.49
N TYR A 287 24.43 -23.39 -11.40
CA TYR A 287 24.87 -23.77 -10.05
C TYR A 287 24.14 -25.00 -9.48
N ALA A 288 22.93 -25.28 -9.98
CA ALA A 288 22.19 -26.51 -9.71
C ALA A 288 22.72 -27.71 -10.52
N GLY A 289 23.76 -27.54 -11.34
CA GLY A 289 24.38 -28.61 -12.13
C GLY A 289 23.69 -28.90 -13.46
N VAL A 290 22.80 -28.01 -13.93
CA VAL A 290 22.15 -28.17 -15.23
C VAL A 290 23.15 -27.83 -16.34
N PRO A 291 23.42 -28.76 -17.28
CA PRO A 291 24.42 -28.53 -18.32
C PRO A 291 23.97 -27.44 -19.29
N ALA A 292 24.93 -26.75 -19.92
CA ALA A 292 24.70 -25.56 -20.75
C ALA A 292 23.64 -25.75 -21.86
N TYR A 293 23.59 -26.94 -22.48
CA TYR A 293 22.63 -27.28 -23.53
C TYR A 293 21.19 -27.48 -23.02
N ALA A 294 21.02 -27.75 -21.72
CA ALA A 294 19.73 -27.96 -21.07
C ALA A 294 19.26 -26.73 -20.27
N LEU A 295 19.98 -25.61 -20.35
CA LEU A 295 19.60 -24.41 -19.62
C LEU A 295 18.27 -23.84 -20.13
N PRO A 296 17.36 -23.42 -19.22
CA PRO A 296 16.14 -22.74 -19.58
C PRO A 296 16.37 -21.52 -20.48
N LYS A 297 15.58 -21.41 -21.55
CA LYS A 297 15.50 -20.20 -22.37
C LYS A 297 14.40 -19.29 -21.80
N TRP A 298 14.83 -18.26 -21.06
CA TRP A 298 13.93 -17.31 -20.41
C TRP A 298 13.38 -16.25 -21.36
N SER A 299 12.06 -16.23 -21.54
CA SER A 299 11.32 -15.29 -22.36
C SER A 299 10.50 -14.33 -21.49
N GLU A 300 10.16 -13.15 -22.02
CA GLU A 300 9.23 -12.24 -21.34
C GLU A 300 7.81 -12.74 -21.51
N ALA A 301 7.07 -12.85 -20.40
CA ALA A 301 5.66 -13.14 -20.45
C ALA A 301 4.89 -11.93 -20.97
N PRO A 302 3.81 -12.13 -21.75
CA PRO A 302 2.89 -11.04 -22.05
C PRO A 302 2.30 -10.51 -20.74
N THR A 303 2.01 -9.21 -20.69
CA THR A 303 1.30 -8.61 -19.54
C THR A 303 -0.09 -9.21 -19.44
N CYS A 304 -0.32 -10.07 -18.45
CA CYS A 304 -1.58 -10.79 -18.27
C CYS A 304 -2.58 -10.07 -17.36
N VAL A 305 -2.09 -9.18 -16.49
CA VAL A 305 -2.91 -8.42 -15.53
C VAL A 305 -2.30 -7.05 -15.36
N ASP A 306 -3.13 -6.02 -15.39
CA ASP A 306 -2.71 -4.67 -15.04
C ASP A 306 -2.27 -4.62 -13.57
N VAL A 307 -1.04 -4.15 -13.36
CA VAL A 307 -0.54 -3.91 -12.01
C VAL A 307 -1.24 -2.68 -11.47
N ALA A 308 -1.98 -2.84 -10.37
CA ALA A 308 -2.57 -1.72 -9.66
C ALA A 308 -1.50 -0.69 -9.34
N GLU A 309 -1.70 0.53 -9.84
CA GLU A 309 -0.81 1.65 -9.57
C GLU A 309 -0.97 2.07 -8.12
N GLN A 310 0.15 2.21 -7.42
CA GLN A 310 0.14 2.64 -6.02
C GLN A 310 -0.45 4.05 -5.90
N ALA A 311 -1.16 4.31 -4.80
CA ALA A 311 -1.67 5.65 -4.54
C ALA A 311 -0.53 6.68 -4.43
N SER A 312 -0.72 7.84 -5.07
CA SER A 312 0.27 8.92 -5.08
C SER A 312 0.59 9.39 -3.66
N GLY A 313 1.87 9.39 -3.30
CA GLY A 313 2.37 9.85 -2.01
C GLY A 313 2.38 8.79 -0.89
N GLU A 314 1.91 7.56 -1.12
CA GLU A 314 1.93 6.52 -0.06
C GLU A 314 3.28 5.83 0.11
N MET A 315 4.16 5.89 -0.90
CA MET A 315 5.46 5.19 -0.95
C MET A 315 5.32 3.69 -0.63
N ALA A 316 4.21 3.07 -1.06
CA ALA A 316 3.82 1.70 -0.71
C ALA A 316 4.40 0.61 -1.63
N CYS A 317 5.29 0.96 -2.56
CA CYS A 317 5.88 0.03 -3.54
C CYS A 317 6.44 -1.28 -2.94
N CYS A 318 6.98 -1.23 -1.72
CA CYS A 318 7.39 -2.41 -0.96
C CYS A 318 6.23 -3.36 -0.66
N LEU A 319 5.10 -2.81 -0.19
CA LEU A 319 3.90 -3.59 0.13
C LEU A 319 3.20 -4.11 -1.14
N HIS A 320 3.28 -3.39 -2.26
CA HIS A 320 2.84 -3.93 -3.56
C HIS A 320 3.70 -5.11 -3.99
N THR A 321 5.01 -4.99 -3.88
CA THR A 321 5.96 -6.09 -4.15
C THR A 321 5.60 -7.33 -3.32
N LEU A 322 5.30 -7.13 -2.04
CA LEU A 322 4.87 -8.18 -1.13
C LEU A 322 3.48 -8.75 -1.50
N GLY A 323 2.52 -7.91 -1.88
CA GLY A 323 1.22 -8.37 -2.36
C GLY A 323 1.32 -9.24 -3.61
N GLN A 324 2.22 -8.90 -4.54
CA GLN A 324 2.50 -9.72 -5.72
C GLN A 324 3.14 -11.06 -5.34
N ALA A 325 4.04 -11.07 -4.35
CA ALA A 325 4.62 -12.30 -3.82
C ALA A 325 3.55 -13.20 -3.18
N ILE A 326 2.59 -12.63 -2.43
CA ILE A 326 1.47 -13.36 -1.82
C ILE A 326 0.59 -13.99 -2.92
N LEU A 327 0.24 -13.24 -3.96
CA LEU A 327 -0.51 -13.80 -5.11
C LEU A 327 0.29 -14.89 -5.83
N ALA A 328 1.61 -14.71 -5.97
CA ALA A 328 2.51 -15.71 -6.54
C ALA A 328 2.50 -17.00 -5.72
N PHE A 329 2.60 -16.88 -4.40
CA PHE A 329 2.55 -18.01 -3.47
C PHE A 329 1.23 -18.78 -3.54
N HIS A 330 0.11 -18.09 -3.75
CA HIS A 330 -1.22 -18.67 -3.80
C HIS A 330 -1.67 -19.19 -5.17
N GLY A 331 -0.87 -19.10 -6.24
CA GLY A 331 -1.32 -19.59 -7.54
C GLY A 331 -2.11 -18.60 -8.39
N THR A 332 -2.35 -17.37 -7.90
CA THR A 332 -3.35 -16.46 -8.49
C THR A 332 -2.78 -15.26 -9.24
N TRP A 333 -1.45 -15.11 -9.26
CA TRP A 333 -0.73 -13.98 -9.88
C TRP A 333 -0.99 -13.78 -11.39
N ARG A 334 -1.47 -14.82 -12.09
CA ARG A 334 -1.73 -14.75 -13.53
C ARG A 334 -3.03 -14.02 -13.88
N ASN A 335 -4.00 -14.00 -12.97
CA ASN A 335 -5.39 -13.62 -13.28
C ASN A 335 -5.96 -12.59 -12.30
N GLN A 336 -5.27 -12.31 -11.20
CA GLN A 336 -5.76 -11.41 -10.16
C GLN A 336 -4.87 -10.18 -10.01
N SER A 337 -5.50 -9.01 -9.95
CA SER A 337 -4.92 -7.80 -9.38
C SER A 337 -5.42 -7.64 -7.93
N PHE A 338 -4.82 -6.72 -7.19
CA PHE A 338 -5.29 -6.36 -5.85
C PHE A 338 -5.44 -4.84 -5.75
N SER A 339 -6.28 -4.38 -4.84
CA SER A 339 -6.53 -2.96 -4.58
C SER A 339 -5.61 -2.39 -3.50
N GLU A 340 -5.56 -1.06 -3.38
CA GLU A 340 -4.89 -0.39 -2.25
C GLU A 340 -5.42 -0.84 -0.88
N GLY A 341 -6.70 -1.25 -0.80
CA GLY A 341 -7.27 -1.82 0.43
C GLY A 341 -6.58 -3.12 0.86
N PHE A 342 -6.15 -3.95 -0.10
CA PHE A 342 -5.36 -5.15 0.18
C PHE A 342 -3.94 -4.78 0.64
N VAL A 343 -3.30 -3.82 -0.02
CA VAL A 343 -1.97 -3.29 0.36
C VAL A 343 -1.98 -2.76 1.80
N HIS A 344 -3.03 -2.02 2.16
CA HIS A 344 -3.21 -1.55 3.52
C HIS A 344 -3.44 -2.69 4.51
N SER A 345 -4.15 -3.75 4.11
CA SER A 345 -4.34 -4.93 4.97
C SER A 345 -3.02 -5.65 5.27
N ILE A 346 -2.12 -5.76 4.28
CA ILE A 346 -0.75 -6.26 4.47
C ILE A 346 -0.01 -5.39 5.50
N ARG A 347 -0.10 -4.06 5.37
CA ARG A 347 0.51 -3.09 6.30
C ARG A 347 0.08 -3.34 7.74
N LEU A 348 -1.23 -3.45 7.98
CA LEU A 348 -1.77 -3.69 9.32
C LEU A 348 -1.29 -5.02 9.90
N HIS A 349 -1.26 -6.07 9.07
CA HIS A 349 -0.81 -7.38 9.52
C HIS A 349 0.68 -7.38 9.87
N LEU A 350 1.54 -6.71 9.08
CA LEU A 350 2.96 -6.55 9.42
C LEU A 350 3.15 -5.91 10.79
N LEU A 351 2.40 -4.84 11.09
CA LEU A 351 2.50 -4.14 12.37
C LEU A 351 2.08 -5.02 13.55
N ASP A 352 1.04 -5.82 13.37
CA ASP A 352 0.59 -6.81 14.35
C ASP A 352 1.67 -7.86 14.61
N GLN A 353 2.26 -8.43 13.56
CA GLN A 353 3.31 -9.46 13.67
C GLN A 353 4.62 -8.93 14.26
N MET A 354 4.94 -7.66 14.04
CA MET A 354 6.08 -6.97 14.66
C MET A 354 5.88 -6.72 16.17
N GLY A 355 4.76 -7.14 16.76
CA GLY A 355 4.47 -6.97 18.17
C GLY A 355 4.37 -5.50 18.56
N VAL A 356 3.97 -4.66 17.62
CA VAL A 356 3.77 -3.22 17.82
C VAL A 356 2.41 -3.03 18.51
N ASP A 357 2.24 -3.71 19.65
CA ASP A 357 1.11 -3.60 20.55
C ASP A 357 1.13 -2.18 21.15
N GLY A 358 0.25 -1.31 20.68
CA GLY A 358 0.09 0.03 21.25
C GLY A 358 0.60 1.19 20.40
N PHE A 359 1.19 0.95 19.22
CA PHE A 359 1.00 1.94 18.15
C PHE A 359 -0.45 1.86 17.71
N ASN A 360 -1.32 2.55 18.46
CA ASN A 360 -2.49 3.17 17.89
C ASN A 360 -2.02 4.27 16.91
N VAL A 361 -1.26 3.91 15.88
CA VAL A 361 -1.28 4.65 14.64
C VAL A 361 -2.70 4.48 14.13
N ARG A 362 -3.57 5.43 14.47
CA ARG A 362 -4.82 5.65 13.73
C ARG A 362 -4.46 6.15 12.33
N VAL A 363 -3.81 5.32 11.52
CA VAL A 363 -3.93 5.44 10.08
C VAL A 363 -5.35 5.01 9.79
N SER A 364 -6.14 6.00 9.39
CA SER A 364 -7.57 5.92 9.12
C SER A 364 -7.82 5.07 7.88
N THR A 365 -7.64 3.77 8.05
CA THR A 365 -8.17 2.75 7.15
C THR A 365 -8.80 1.73 8.09
N ARG A 366 -10.04 2.07 8.49
CA ARG A 366 -10.96 1.18 9.20
C ARG A 366 -11.84 0.54 8.15
N SER A 367 -11.43 -0.60 7.62
CA SER A 367 -12.37 -1.67 7.28
C SER A 367 -12.74 -2.38 8.58
N ASN A 368 -13.58 -1.74 9.41
CA ASN A 368 -14.21 -2.41 10.55
C ASN A 368 -15.70 -2.55 10.27
N THR A 369 -16.10 -3.78 9.95
CA THR A 369 -17.49 -4.26 9.96
C THR A 369 -18.03 -4.45 11.38
N THR A 370 -17.44 -3.80 12.40
CA THR A 370 -17.94 -3.79 13.79
C THR A 370 -17.73 -2.42 14.45
N THR A 371 -18.69 -1.53 14.16
CA THR A 371 -19.40 -0.58 15.05
C THR A 371 -18.73 -0.06 16.35
N ALA A 372 -17.45 0.32 16.32
CA ALA A 372 -16.96 1.31 17.27
C ALA A 372 -17.43 2.72 16.83
N VAL A 373 -18.65 3.08 17.24
CA VAL A 373 -19.33 4.37 16.97
C VAL A 373 -18.34 5.52 17.13
N GLY A 374 -18.08 6.27 16.06
CA GLY A 374 -17.13 7.39 16.09
C GLY A 374 -17.57 8.50 17.05
N ARG A 375 -16.65 9.44 17.32
CA ARG A 375 -16.92 10.51 18.30
C ARG A 375 -18.02 11.41 17.75
N THR A 376 -18.91 11.87 18.64
CA THR A 376 -19.90 12.89 18.25
C THR A 376 -19.24 14.28 18.25
N ARG A 377 -19.35 14.98 17.13
CA ARG A 377 -18.83 16.33 16.90
C ARG A 377 -20.00 17.29 16.69
N TYR A 378 -19.78 18.59 16.89
CA TYR A 378 -20.84 19.59 16.80
C TYR A 378 -20.49 20.67 15.79
N MET A 379 -21.47 21.03 14.95
CA MET A 379 -21.36 22.14 14.00
C MET A 379 -22.64 22.97 14.00
N ASN A 380 -22.49 24.28 14.02
CA ASN A 380 -23.61 25.20 13.80
C ASN A 380 -23.77 25.45 12.30
N LEU A 381 -25.03 25.48 11.83
CA LEU A 381 -25.39 25.77 10.44
C LEU A 381 -26.45 26.86 10.37
N ARG A 382 -26.40 27.64 9.28
CA ARG A 382 -27.50 28.52 8.87
C ARG A 382 -28.71 27.66 8.49
N ARG A 383 -29.92 28.17 8.73
CA ARG A 383 -31.19 27.45 8.52
C ARG A 383 -31.31 26.83 7.13
N LYS A 384 -30.93 27.57 6.08
CA LYS A 384 -30.90 27.11 4.68
C LYS A 384 -30.15 25.77 4.53
N TYR A 385 -28.88 25.72 4.93
CA TYR A 385 -28.04 24.52 4.78
C TYR A 385 -28.43 23.41 5.74
N PHE A 386 -28.90 23.75 6.94
CA PHE A 386 -29.42 22.77 7.89
C PHE A 386 -30.60 21.99 7.28
N ASN A 387 -31.55 22.68 6.64
CA ASN A 387 -32.69 22.06 5.99
C ASN A 387 -32.25 21.16 4.82
N GLN A 388 -31.28 21.59 4.02
CA GLN A 388 -30.73 20.78 2.92
C GLN A 388 -30.07 19.48 3.40
N ILE A 389 -29.30 19.52 4.50
CA ILE A 389 -28.73 18.31 5.10
C ILE A 389 -29.83 17.44 5.74
N SER A 390 -30.83 18.06 6.37
CA SER A 390 -31.96 17.36 6.99
C SER A 390 -32.76 16.55 5.97
N ARG A 391 -32.99 17.12 4.78
CA ARG A 391 -33.68 16.50 3.63
C ARG A 391 -32.80 15.57 2.79
N LEU A 392 -31.53 15.40 3.16
CA LEU A 392 -30.54 14.59 2.42
C LEU A 392 -30.21 15.11 1.02
N GLU A 393 -30.56 16.34 0.69
CA GLU A 393 -30.20 16.99 -0.57
C GLU A 393 -28.71 17.35 -0.58
N LYS A 394 -28.21 17.89 0.55
CA LYS A 394 -26.78 18.21 0.74
C LYS A 394 -26.09 17.04 1.42
N THR A 395 -25.27 16.32 0.66
CA THR A 395 -24.54 15.13 1.10
C THR A 395 -23.08 15.41 1.44
N LYS A 396 -22.58 16.61 1.11
CA LYS A 396 -21.19 17.01 1.39
C LYS A 396 -21.13 18.35 2.11
N GLU A 397 -20.33 18.44 3.17
CA GLU A 397 -20.12 19.67 3.94
C GLU A 397 -18.66 20.10 3.85
N CYS A 398 -18.42 21.30 3.31
CA CYS A 398 -17.08 21.88 3.17
C CYS A 398 -16.81 22.92 4.26
N ARG A 399 -15.60 22.89 4.83
CA ARG A 399 -15.10 23.84 5.84
C ARG A 399 -13.67 24.23 5.51
N LEU A 400 -13.19 25.34 6.07
CA LEU A 400 -11.76 25.63 6.08
C LEU A 400 -11.00 24.60 6.90
N GLN A 401 -9.73 24.35 6.55
CA GLN A 401 -8.84 23.44 7.28
C GLN A 401 -8.37 24.05 8.61
N TYR A 402 -9.30 24.35 9.51
CA TYR A 402 -8.94 24.68 10.89
C TYR A 402 -8.50 23.41 11.63
N PRO A 403 -7.55 23.52 12.58
CA PRO A 403 -7.10 22.38 13.37
C PRO A 403 -8.23 21.60 14.06
N SER A 404 -9.35 22.27 14.39
CA SER A 404 -10.52 21.61 14.96
C SER A 404 -11.21 20.64 14.00
N PHE A 405 -11.30 20.99 12.71
CA PHE A 405 -11.92 20.18 11.65
C PHE A 405 -11.00 19.07 11.14
N MET A 406 -9.69 19.30 11.15
CA MET A 406 -8.69 18.27 10.79
C MET A 406 -8.63 17.11 11.78
N ARG A 407 -9.27 17.22 12.96
CA ARG A 407 -9.39 16.15 13.96
C ARG A 407 -10.59 15.22 13.76
N TYR A 408 -11.40 15.46 12.74
CA TYR A 408 -12.53 14.60 12.39
C TYR A 408 -12.00 13.33 11.72
N GLN A 409 -12.68 12.21 11.92
CA GLN A 409 -12.30 10.91 11.34
C GLN A 409 -13.49 10.27 10.64
N ILE A 410 -13.22 9.39 9.68
CA ILE A 410 -14.28 8.54 9.09
C ILE A 410 -14.94 7.73 10.22
N GLY A 411 -16.27 7.68 10.20
CA GLY A 411 -17.11 7.10 11.24
C GLY A 411 -17.52 8.06 12.37
N ASP A 412 -16.91 9.25 12.49
CA ASP A 412 -17.39 10.27 13.43
C ASP A 412 -18.82 10.68 13.08
N VAL A 413 -19.61 11.05 14.10
CA VAL A 413 -20.98 11.54 13.90
C VAL A 413 -21.00 13.04 14.10
N ILE A 414 -21.33 13.79 13.05
CA ILE A 414 -21.54 15.24 13.12
C ILE A 414 -22.98 15.50 13.52
N GLN A 415 -23.17 16.14 14.67
CA GLN A 415 -24.44 16.70 15.10
C GLN A 415 -24.50 18.17 14.68
N PHE A 416 -25.21 18.42 13.59
CA PHE A 416 -25.51 19.76 13.12
C PHE A 416 -26.60 20.40 13.99
N LYS A 417 -26.45 21.69 14.29
CA LYS A 417 -27.38 22.49 15.10
C LYS A 417 -27.83 23.74 14.34
N CYS A 418 -29.11 24.06 14.47
CA CYS A 418 -29.68 25.33 14.04
C CYS A 418 -30.75 25.77 15.05
N GLY A 419 -30.40 26.69 15.96
CA GLY A 419 -31.27 27.03 17.10
C GLY A 419 -31.52 25.82 17.99
N LYS A 420 -32.80 25.44 18.17
CA LYS A 420 -33.22 24.27 18.96
C LYS A 420 -33.10 22.94 18.20
N ASP A 421 -33.03 23.00 16.86
CA ASP A 421 -33.07 21.82 16.01
C ASP A 421 -31.70 21.14 15.89
N ARG A 422 -31.72 19.81 15.80
CA ARG A 422 -30.53 18.95 15.77
C ARG A 422 -30.71 17.83 14.77
N ILE A 423 -29.71 17.61 13.92
CA ILE A 423 -29.64 16.44 13.03
C ILE A 423 -28.26 15.78 13.13
N ARG A 424 -28.20 14.46 13.03
CA ARG A 424 -26.95 13.68 13.08
C ARG A 424 -26.65 13.08 11.71
N ARG A 425 -25.39 13.16 11.28
CA ARG A 425 -24.87 12.51 10.08
C ARG A 425 -23.54 11.86 10.39
N MET A 426 -23.28 10.70 9.81
CA MET A 426 -22.00 10.01 9.94
C MET A 426 -21.06 10.46 8.81
N VAL A 427 -19.81 10.71 9.16
CA VAL A 427 -18.75 11.01 8.19
C VAL A 427 -18.33 9.70 7.52
N THR A 428 -18.53 9.58 6.22
CA THR A 428 -18.14 8.38 5.45
C THR A 428 -16.80 8.56 4.75
N HIS A 429 -16.45 9.80 4.40
CA HIS A 429 -15.21 10.12 3.72
C HIS A 429 -14.78 11.56 4.07
N ILE A 430 -13.47 11.80 4.04
CA ILE A 430 -12.87 13.12 4.29
C ILE A 430 -11.81 13.35 3.22
N GLU A 431 -11.90 14.49 2.54
CA GLU A 431 -10.87 14.91 1.58
C GLU A 431 -10.50 16.38 1.78
N THR A 432 -9.30 16.76 1.36
CA THR A 432 -8.76 18.12 1.50
C THR A 432 -8.37 18.72 0.15
N TYR A 433 -8.65 20.00 -0.04
CA TYR A 433 -8.34 20.73 -1.28
C TYR A 433 -7.67 22.06 -0.97
N LYS A 434 -6.79 22.50 -1.87
CA LYS A 434 -6.21 23.85 -1.79
C LYS A 434 -7.13 24.92 -2.37
N ASP A 435 -7.98 24.55 -3.33
CA ASP A 435 -8.81 25.48 -4.11
C ASP A 435 -10.25 24.98 -4.25
N LEU A 436 -11.23 25.90 -4.14
CA LEU A 436 -12.66 25.58 -4.22
C LEU A 436 -13.10 25.21 -5.64
N LYS A 437 -12.52 25.82 -6.69
CA LYS A 437 -12.91 25.53 -8.08
C LYS A 437 -12.52 24.10 -8.43
N PHE A 438 -11.30 23.70 -8.04
CA PHE A 438 -10.86 22.31 -8.17
C PHE A 438 -11.71 21.35 -7.33
N MET A 439 -12.04 21.72 -6.08
CA MET A 439 -12.95 20.92 -5.25
C MET A 439 -14.29 20.68 -5.94
N PHE A 440 -14.96 21.70 -6.49
CA PHE A 440 -16.26 21.53 -7.15
C PHE A 440 -16.21 20.70 -8.43
N HIS A 441 -15.09 20.77 -9.15
CA HIS A 441 -14.90 19.90 -10.31
C HIS A 441 -14.87 18.42 -9.93
N LYS A 442 -14.31 18.09 -8.75
CA LYS A 442 -14.26 16.71 -8.25
C LYS A 442 -15.53 16.28 -7.49
N GLU A 443 -16.04 17.15 -6.62
CA GLU A 443 -17.06 16.80 -5.63
C GLU A 443 -18.50 17.10 -6.05
N THR A 444 -18.69 17.74 -7.22
CA THR A 444 -19.95 18.28 -7.77
C THR A 444 -20.53 19.45 -6.96
N VAL A 445 -21.09 20.44 -7.65
CA VAL A 445 -21.69 21.62 -7.01
C VAL A 445 -22.94 21.23 -6.25
N ARG A 446 -23.81 20.39 -6.83
CA ARG A 446 -25.13 20.09 -6.24
C ARG A 446 -25.02 19.30 -4.94
N ALA A 447 -24.04 18.40 -4.80
CA ALA A 447 -23.80 17.67 -3.55
C ALA A 447 -23.43 18.61 -2.38
N CYS A 448 -22.82 19.76 -2.70
CA CYS A 448 -22.38 20.76 -1.74
C CYS A 448 -23.40 21.90 -1.53
N LEU A 449 -24.06 22.35 -2.60
CA LEU A 449 -25.03 23.45 -2.62
C LEU A 449 -26.20 23.07 -3.54
N PRO A 450 -27.17 22.28 -3.04
CA PRO A 450 -28.23 21.69 -3.88
C PRO A 450 -29.15 22.69 -4.60
N HIS A 451 -29.14 23.96 -4.18
CA HIS A 451 -29.91 25.05 -4.81
C HIS A 451 -29.21 25.63 -6.05
N LEU A 452 -27.98 25.21 -6.37
CA LEU A 452 -27.24 25.61 -7.55
C LEU A 452 -27.16 24.46 -8.56
N ARG A 453 -27.00 24.78 -9.85
CA ARG A 453 -26.76 23.79 -10.91
C ARG A 453 -25.28 23.40 -10.94
N GLU A 454 -24.98 22.26 -11.58
CA GLU A 454 -23.59 21.81 -11.75
C GLU A 454 -22.72 22.79 -12.53
N SER A 455 -23.31 23.56 -13.45
CA SER A 455 -22.64 24.62 -14.20
C SER A 455 -22.22 25.82 -13.36
N ASP A 456 -22.80 26.01 -12.17
CA ASP A 456 -22.73 27.27 -11.42
C ASP A 456 -21.51 27.33 -10.48
N VAL A 457 -20.37 26.79 -10.92
CA VAL A 457 -19.15 26.66 -10.11
C VAL A 457 -18.68 28.01 -9.55
N ASN A 458 -18.71 29.08 -10.35
CA ASN A 458 -18.27 30.39 -9.90
C ASN A 458 -19.19 30.98 -8.81
N GLN A 459 -20.50 30.76 -8.93
CA GLN A 459 -21.47 31.18 -7.92
C GLN A 459 -21.27 30.37 -6.62
N ALA A 460 -21.03 29.06 -6.74
CA ALA A 460 -20.71 28.21 -5.61
C ALA A 460 -19.43 28.64 -4.88
N VAL A 461 -18.37 28.97 -5.63
CA VAL A 461 -17.11 29.52 -5.09
C VAL A 461 -17.37 30.84 -4.37
N SER A 462 -18.16 31.74 -4.96
CA SER A 462 -18.52 33.02 -4.35
C SER A 462 -19.30 32.83 -3.04
N GLU A 463 -20.31 31.96 -3.03
CA GLU A 463 -21.12 31.64 -1.86
C GLU A 463 -20.25 31.08 -0.71
N TYR A 464 -19.33 30.14 -0.99
CA TYR A 464 -18.41 29.66 0.05
C TYR A 464 -17.42 30.71 0.54
N LYS A 465 -16.85 31.53 -0.35
CA LYS A 465 -15.95 32.62 0.06
C LYS A 465 -16.66 33.64 0.96
N SER A 466 -17.98 33.84 0.78
CA SER A 466 -18.77 34.73 1.64
C SER A 466 -18.88 34.27 3.10
N PHE A 467 -18.62 32.98 3.40
CA PHE A 467 -18.66 32.48 4.77
C PHE A 467 -17.39 32.75 5.57
N PHE A 468 -16.29 33.10 4.88
CA PHE A 468 -14.96 33.12 5.48
C PHE A 468 -14.27 34.45 5.26
N LYS A 469 -13.37 34.82 6.18
CA LYS A 469 -12.50 35.98 5.98
C LYS A 469 -11.49 35.67 4.87
N ARG A 470 -11.17 36.66 4.04
CA ARG A 470 -10.23 36.48 2.90
C ARG A 470 -8.87 35.92 3.32
N ALA A 471 -8.36 36.34 4.48
CA ALA A 471 -7.08 35.87 5.02
C ALA A 471 -7.08 34.37 5.36
N ASP A 472 -8.23 33.78 5.70
CA ASP A 472 -8.32 32.38 6.09
C ASP A 472 -8.41 31.41 4.90
N LEU A 473 -8.72 31.91 3.69
CA LEU A 473 -8.85 31.08 2.49
C LEU A 473 -7.53 30.38 2.11
N ALA A 474 -6.38 30.93 2.52
CA ALA A 474 -5.06 30.34 2.28
C ALA A 474 -4.85 28.99 3.00
N ARG A 475 -5.68 28.66 4.00
CA ARG A 475 -5.62 27.39 4.73
C ARG A 475 -6.09 26.19 3.89
N GLY A 476 -6.78 26.43 2.78
CA GLY A 476 -7.47 25.38 2.02
C GLY A 476 -8.75 24.90 2.72
N PHE A 477 -9.32 23.85 2.16
CA PHE A 477 -10.66 23.35 2.44
C PHE A 477 -10.62 21.86 2.79
N VAL A 478 -11.51 21.44 3.69
CA VAL A 478 -11.78 20.05 4.03
C VAL A 478 -13.25 19.77 3.74
N ILE A 479 -13.53 18.66 3.06
CA ILE A 479 -14.88 18.21 2.77
C ILE A 479 -15.20 16.95 3.57
N PHE A 480 -16.42 16.92 4.12
CA PHE A 480 -16.98 15.78 4.83
C PHE A 480 -18.10 15.19 3.99
N HIS A 481 -17.99 13.92 3.61
CA HIS A 481 -19.09 13.18 3.00
C HIS A 481 -19.98 12.64 4.10
N LEU A 482 -21.29 12.84 3.96
CA LEU A 482 -22.27 12.64 5.01
C LEU A 482 -23.25 11.54 4.63
N SER A 483 -23.51 10.63 5.57
CA SER A 483 -24.59 9.64 5.48
C SER A 483 -25.57 9.78 6.66
N PRO A 484 -26.83 9.34 6.51
CA PRO A 484 -27.74 9.18 7.63
C PRO A 484 -27.14 8.24 8.70
N VAL A 485 -27.35 8.56 9.97
CA VAL A 485 -27.08 7.60 11.05
C VAL A 485 -28.28 6.66 11.13
N SER A 486 -28.07 5.34 11.09
CA SER A 486 -29.16 4.35 11.20
C SER A 486 -29.93 4.57 12.52
N ARG A 487 -31.27 4.51 12.45
CA ARG A 487 -32.14 4.81 13.61
C ARG A 487 -31.95 3.81 14.76
N ASP A 488 -31.48 2.61 14.48
CA ASP A 488 -31.45 1.48 15.42
C ASP A 488 -30.55 1.66 16.63
N GLU A 489 -29.52 2.49 16.57
CA GLU A 489 -28.63 2.67 17.73
C GLU A 489 -29.16 3.65 18.78
N SER A 490 -29.95 4.65 18.37
CA SER A 490 -30.49 5.66 19.28
C SER A 490 -31.62 5.12 20.16
N SER A 491 -32.43 4.19 19.64
CA SER A 491 -33.57 3.62 20.37
C SER A 491 -33.14 2.58 21.41
N LYS A 492 -32.09 1.78 21.12
CA LYS A 492 -31.61 0.73 22.03
C LYS A 492 -31.01 1.29 23.33
N LYS A 493 -30.32 2.43 23.28
CA LYS A 493 -29.78 3.08 24.51
C LYS A 493 -30.84 3.77 25.37
N ARG A 494 -32.00 4.13 24.81
CA ARG A 494 -33.09 4.77 25.59
C ARG A 494 -33.95 3.74 26.34
N LEU A 495 -34.04 2.51 25.81
CA LEU A 495 -34.70 1.39 26.49
C LEU A 495 -33.84 0.82 27.63
N GLN A 496 -32.50 0.76 27.48
CA GLN A 496 -31.62 0.25 28.55
C GLN A 496 -31.46 1.17 29.77
N PHE A 497 -31.93 2.42 29.73
CA PHE A 497 -31.84 3.36 30.87
C PHE A 497 -33.18 3.57 31.61
N GLN A 498 -34.25 2.88 31.20
CA GLN A 498 -35.55 2.92 31.88
C GLN A 498 -35.87 1.67 32.71
N GLU A 499 -35.11 0.60 32.60
CA GLU A 499 -35.20 -0.55 33.51
C GLU A 499 -34.10 -0.47 34.57
N THR A 500 -34.47 0.10 35.72
CA THR A 500 -33.91 -0.07 37.09
C THR A 500 -34.01 1.24 37.88
N LYS A 501 -35.24 1.61 38.26
CA LYS A 501 -35.44 2.27 39.56
C LYS A 501 -36.20 1.28 40.45
N PRO A 502 -35.58 0.73 41.50
CA PRO A 502 -36.33 0.01 42.50
C PRO A 502 -37.29 0.99 43.17
N VAL A 503 -38.58 0.67 43.16
CA VAL A 503 -39.59 1.36 43.97
C VAL A 503 -39.35 0.94 45.42
N SER A 504 -38.55 1.70 46.15
CA SER A 504 -38.44 1.58 47.60
C SER A 504 -39.09 2.81 48.26
N GLY A 505 -40.08 2.56 49.12
CA GLY A 505 -40.48 3.50 50.16
C GLY A 505 -41.83 4.19 50.02
N VAL A 506 -42.94 3.44 49.98
CA VAL A 506 -44.20 3.96 50.55
C VAL A 506 -44.33 3.41 51.97
N ARG A 507 -43.91 4.22 52.95
CA ARG A 507 -44.19 4.02 54.37
C ARG A 507 -45.71 4.13 54.58
N LYS A 508 -46.39 3.02 54.84
CA LYS A 508 -47.73 3.02 55.45
C LYS A 508 -47.59 3.52 56.89
N LYS A 509 -48.08 4.74 57.17
CA LYS A 509 -48.39 5.20 58.53
C LYS A 509 -49.70 4.51 58.95
N VAL A 510 -49.60 3.48 59.78
CA VAL A 510 -50.73 2.99 60.58
C VAL A 510 -50.85 3.94 61.77
N LYS A 511 -51.87 4.81 61.77
CA LYS A 511 -52.34 5.49 62.97
C LYS A 511 -53.27 4.52 63.70
N LEU A 512 -52.77 3.91 64.77
CA LEU A 512 -53.61 3.34 65.82
C LEU A 512 -54.31 4.49 66.54
N PHE A 513 -55.62 4.60 66.34
CA PHE A 513 -56.51 5.35 67.23
C PHE A 513 -56.85 4.41 68.39
N ASN A 514 -56.50 4.81 69.60
CA ASN A 514 -57.05 4.23 70.81
C ASN A 514 -57.18 5.36 71.84
N ARG A 515 -58.42 5.81 72.07
CA ARG A 515 -58.90 6.39 73.34
C ARG A 515 -60.41 6.65 73.26
N ARG A 516 -61.11 5.89 74.11
CA ARG A 516 -62.40 6.13 74.79
C ARG A 516 -63.64 6.36 73.95
#